data_AF-A0A101XBD0-F1
#
_entry.id   AF-A0A101XBD0-F1
#
_cell.length_a   1.000
_cell.length_b   1.000
_cell.length_c   1.000
_cell.angle_alpha   90.00
_cell.angle_beta   90.00
_cell.angle_gamma   90.00
#
_symmetry.space_group_name_H-M   'P 1'
#
loop_
_entity.id
_entity.type
_entity.pdbx_description
1 polymer ?
#
loop_
_entity_poly.entity_id
_entity_poly.type
_entity_poly.pdbx_seq_one_letter_code
_entity_poly.pdbx_strand_id
1 'polypeptide(L)'
;MEKSRGGPAGYVKEFEIVEGRGLVFLDELSPAPRRAPSRLAPGVPKLDEYLEGARSALVVGGPEAASLAAGWAAALARSGVKVLFRTYRGAAPKAAGAVVDVLSADPKTYGRHIYDLVQRVEEVGAEVVFYDGIEAEAFAYGTPHAASLNAKKLAVLSKAGVAAVLSGARSLGLASAVDVAAKASGGSVAFSRPYFQPLLCKLEGPLPQC
;
A
#
# COMPACT_ATOMS: atom_id res chain seq x y z
N MET A 1 -4.99 -37.06 9.01
CA MET A 1 -4.51 -35.77 9.57
C MET A 1 -3.07 -35.97 9.99
N GLU A 2 -2.13 -35.61 9.12
CA GLU A 2 -0.71 -35.66 9.48
C GLU A 2 -0.44 -34.67 10.61
N LYS A 3 0.28 -35.10 11.65
CA LYS A 3 0.56 -34.32 12.84
C LYS A 3 1.98 -34.61 13.33
N SER A 4 2.69 -33.57 13.74
CA SER A 4 3.88 -33.74 14.57
C SER A 4 3.45 -33.96 16.02
N ARG A 5 3.89 -35.06 16.64
CA ARG A 5 3.53 -35.37 18.04
C ARG A 5 4.31 -34.43 18.97
N GLY A 6 3.60 -33.65 19.79
CA GLY A 6 4.19 -32.70 20.75
C GLY A 6 4.35 -31.27 20.23
N GLY A 7 4.03 -31.01 18.95
CA GLY A 7 3.95 -29.66 18.38
C GLY A 7 2.53 -29.10 18.35
N PRO A 8 2.35 -27.78 18.15
CA PRO A 8 1.03 -27.20 17.93
C PRO A 8 0.35 -27.82 16.70
N ALA A 9 -0.91 -28.21 16.85
CA ALA A 9 -1.70 -28.83 15.78
C ALA A 9 -2.46 -27.79 14.95
N GLY A 10 -2.69 -28.08 13.67
CA GLY A 10 -3.68 -27.37 12.84
C GLY A 10 -3.23 -26.03 12.24
N TYR A 11 -2.05 -25.96 11.62
CA TYR A 11 -1.67 -24.79 10.82
C TYR A 11 -2.04 -25.01 9.34
N VAL A 12 -2.73 -24.03 8.77
CA VAL A 12 -2.89 -23.89 7.31
C VAL A 12 -1.87 -22.85 6.86
N LYS A 13 -0.91 -23.26 6.02
CA LYS A 13 -0.01 -22.33 5.34
C LYS A 13 -0.48 -22.14 3.91
N GLU A 14 -0.56 -20.90 3.49
CA GLU A 14 -0.81 -20.56 2.09
C GLU A 14 0.50 -20.68 1.31
N PHE A 15 0.46 -21.35 0.17
CA PHE A 15 1.61 -21.47 -0.71
C PHE A 15 1.19 -21.28 -2.17
N GLU A 16 2.15 -20.88 -2.99
CA GLU A 16 2.05 -20.96 -4.45
C GLU A 16 3.18 -21.82 -5.02
N ILE A 17 2.91 -22.45 -6.17
CA ILE A 17 3.94 -23.12 -6.96
C ILE A 17 4.36 -22.17 -8.06
N VAL A 18 5.57 -21.62 -7.94
CA VAL A 18 6.12 -20.64 -8.87
C VAL A 18 7.12 -21.32 -9.78
N GLU A 19 6.96 -21.14 -11.09
CA GLU A 19 7.90 -21.63 -12.09
C GLU A 19 9.32 -21.15 -11.80
N GLY A 20 10.30 -22.07 -11.81
CA GLY A 20 11.70 -21.78 -11.49
C GLY A 20 12.04 -21.63 -10.00
N ARG A 21 11.05 -21.59 -9.09
CA ARG A 21 11.28 -21.52 -7.62
C ARG A 21 10.62 -22.65 -6.83
N GLY A 22 9.67 -23.37 -7.40
CA GLY A 22 8.97 -24.46 -6.73
C GLY A 22 7.93 -23.94 -5.73
N LEU A 23 7.82 -24.60 -4.57
CA LEU A 23 6.84 -24.27 -3.54
C LEU A 23 7.29 -23.06 -2.73
N VAL A 24 6.47 -22.01 -2.69
CA VAL A 24 6.72 -20.76 -1.97
C VAL A 24 5.63 -20.54 -0.93
N PHE A 25 6.02 -20.46 0.34
CA PHE A 25 5.12 -20.14 1.46
C PHE A 25 4.91 -18.63 1.56
N LEU A 26 3.67 -18.18 1.39
CA LEU A 26 3.36 -16.75 1.28
C LEU A 26 3.51 -16.00 2.61
N ASP A 27 3.38 -16.70 3.73
CA ASP A 27 3.57 -16.19 5.09
C ASP A 27 5.05 -15.94 5.45
N GLU A 28 5.97 -16.58 4.73
CA GLU A 28 7.41 -16.44 4.95
C GLU A 28 8.02 -15.34 4.08
N LEU A 29 7.27 -14.81 3.10
CA LEU A 29 7.73 -13.77 2.21
C LEU A 29 7.86 -12.42 2.93
N SER A 30 9.05 -11.83 2.85
CA SER A 30 9.31 -10.46 3.27
C SER A 30 10.46 -9.90 2.45
N PRO A 31 10.36 -8.66 1.95
CA PRO A 31 11.51 -8.00 1.34
C PRO A 31 12.67 -7.89 2.34
N ALA A 32 13.89 -7.79 1.82
CA ALA A 32 15.05 -7.48 2.65
C ALA A 32 14.80 -6.22 3.52
N PRO A 33 15.11 -6.26 4.84
CA PRO A 33 14.92 -5.11 5.72
C PRO A 33 15.66 -3.85 5.27
N ARG A 34 15.00 -2.69 5.33
CA ARG A 34 15.59 -1.39 5.00
C ARG A 34 16.24 -0.75 6.23
N ARG A 35 17.44 -0.18 6.04
CA ARG A 35 18.22 0.49 7.11
C ARG A 35 17.72 1.90 7.45
N ALA A 36 17.15 2.61 6.47
CA ALA A 36 16.60 3.95 6.67
C ALA A 36 15.09 3.86 6.90
N PRO A 37 14.52 4.59 7.88
CA PRO A 37 13.09 4.65 8.05
C PRO A 37 12.46 5.32 6.82
N SER A 38 11.56 4.60 6.17
CA SER A 38 10.74 5.12 5.07
C SER A 38 9.91 6.32 5.55
N ARG A 39 9.88 7.39 4.74
CA ARG A 39 9.22 8.65 5.07
C ARG A 39 8.01 8.84 4.16
N LEU A 40 6.84 9.09 4.76
CA LEU A 40 5.62 9.42 4.02
C LEU A 40 5.44 10.91 3.76
N ALA A 41 6.35 11.76 4.23
CA ALA A 41 6.21 13.21 4.17
C ALA A 41 6.44 13.77 2.74
N PRO A 42 5.41 14.34 2.08
CA PRO A 42 5.51 14.80 0.70
C PRO A 42 6.22 16.15 0.51
N GLY A 43 6.68 16.81 1.58
CA GLY A 43 7.26 18.15 1.53
C GLY A 43 6.23 19.28 1.72
N VAL A 44 5.10 18.98 2.36
CA VAL A 44 4.06 19.96 2.72
C VAL A 44 4.16 20.17 4.23
N PRO A 45 4.66 21.31 4.75
CA PRO A 45 5.14 21.43 6.14
C PRO A 45 4.19 20.90 7.23
N LYS A 46 2.93 21.36 7.28
CA LYS A 46 1.98 20.87 8.29
C LYS A 46 1.60 19.41 8.10
N LEU A 47 1.55 18.94 6.86
CA LEU A 47 1.28 17.53 6.57
C LEU A 47 2.50 16.66 6.92
N ASP A 48 3.72 17.15 6.69
CA ASP A 48 4.96 16.48 7.06
C ASP A 48 5.04 16.26 8.58
N GLU A 49 4.73 17.29 9.38
CA GLU A 49 4.58 17.20 10.83
C GLU A 49 3.47 16.21 11.20
N TYR A 50 2.32 16.32 10.54
CA TYR A 50 1.18 15.42 10.80
C TYR A 50 1.44 13.97 10.42
N LEU A 51 2.38 13.69 9.52
CA LEU A 51 2.77 12.34 9.09
C LEU A 51 3.99 11.81 9.86
N GLU A 52 4.51 12.56 10.82
CA GLU A 52 5.67 12.12 11.59
C GLU A 52 5.41 10.76 12.27
N GLY A 53 6.35 9.84 12.06
CA GLY A 53 6.28 8.46 12.54
C GLY A 53 5.30 7.54 11.79
N ALA A 54 4.45 8.06 10.89
CA ALA A 54 3.54 7.24 10.10
C ALA A 54 4.28 6.45 9.02
N ARG A 55 3.94 5.16 8.89
CA ARG A 55 4.50 4.26 7.87
C ARG A 55 3.45 3.73 6.92
N SER A 56 2.19 3.90 7.24
CA SER A 56 1.07 3.45 6.43
C SER A 56 -0.01 4.52 6.30
N ALA A 57 -0.56 4.66 5.11
CA ALA A 57 -1.68 5.55 4.86
C ALA A 57 -2.74 4.91 3.95
N LEU A 58 -3.98 5.35 4.11
CA LEU A 58 -5.11 5.01 3.25
C LEU A 58 -5.72 6.29 2.70
N VAL A 59 -5.79 6.43 1.37
CA VAL A 59 -6.37 7.58 0.67
C VAL A 59 -7.67 7.16 -0.01
N VAL A 60 -8.80 7.74 0.39
CA VAL A 60 -10.13 7.43 -0.17
C VAL A 60 -10.83 8.67 -0.68
N GLY A 61 -11.68 8.54 -1.69
CA GLY A 61 -12.34 9.71 -2.30
C GLY A 61 -12.57 9.66 -3.80
N GLY A 62 -12.54 8.46 -4.41
CA GLY A 62 -12.77 8.32 -5.85
C GLY A 62 -11.63 8.91 -6.69
N PRO A 63 -11.91 9.68 -7.76
CA PRO A 63 -10.88 10.23 -8.64
C PRO A 63 -9.87 11.15 -7.93
N GLU A 64 -10.33 11.92 -6.93
CA GLU A 64 -9.45 12.82 -6.15
C GLU A 64 -8.41 12.03 -5.36
N ALA A 65 -8.77 10.84 -4.85
CA ALA A 65 -7.84 9.98 -4.13
C ALA A 65 -6.72 9.46 -5.02
N ALA A 66 -7.03 9.07 -6.26
CA ALA A 66 -6.03 8.63 -7.23
C ALA A 66 -5.07 9.77 -7.62
N SER A 67 -5.61 10.98 -7.84
CA SER A 67 -4.81 12.18 -8.11
C SER A 67 -3.87 12.52 -6.95
N LEU A 68 -4.40 12.51 -5.72
CA LEU A 68 -3.62 12.76 -4.51
C LEU A 68 -2.53 11.69 -4.32
N ALA A 69 -2.85 10.41 -4.48
CA ALA A 69 -1.88 9.32 -4.34
C ALA A 69 -0.74 9.47 -5.37
N ALA A 70 -1.05 9.76 -6.63
CA ALA A 70 -0.04 9.95 -7.66
C ALA A 70 0.82 11.20 -7.44
N GLY A 71 0.18 12.30 -7.01
CA GLY A 71 0.86 13.54 -6.66
C GLY A 71 1.81 13.38 -5.49
N TRP A 72 1.35 12.68 -4.45
CA TRP A 72 2.13 12.31 -3.28
C TRP A 72 3.33 11.44 -3.65
N ALA A 73 3.12 10.38 -4.43
CA ALA A 73 4.18 9.53 -4.94
C ALA A 73 5.23 10.32 -5.74
N ALA A 74 4.78 11.22 -6.62
CA ALA A 74 5.68 12.07 -7.40
C ALA A 74 6.48 13.05 -6.51
N ALA A 75 5.88 13.56 -5.44
CA ALA A 75 6.55 14.44 -4.49
C ALA A 75 7.68 13.74 -3.74
N LEU A 76 7.40 12.52 -3.26
CA LEU A 76 8.39 11.66 -2.62
C LEU A 76 9.51 11.27 -3.58
N ALA A 77 9.17 10.90 -4.82
CA ALA A 77 10.19 10.58 -5.82
C ALA A 77 11.12 11.78 -6.12
N ARG A 78 10.56 13.00 -6.21
CA ARG A 78 11.36 14.22 -6.40
C ARG A 78 12.28 14.55 -5.23
N SER A 79 11.96 14.12 -4.00
CA SER A 79 12.85 14.28 -2.84
C SER A 79 13.91 13.19 -2.73
N GLY A 80 13.99 12.29 -3.72
CA GLY A 80 15.01 11.24 -3.80
C GLY A 80 14.58 9.90 -3.21
N VAL A 81 13.33 9.76 -2.76
CA VAL A 81 12.79 8.50 -2.23
C VAL A 81 12.53 7.52 -3.37
N LYS A 82 12.90 6.26 -3.20
CA LYS A 82 12.59 5.20 -4.18
C LYS A 82 11.14 4.77 -4.05
N VAL A 83 10.29 5.26 -4.96
CA VAL A 83 8.85 4.99 -4.95
C VAL A 83 8.46 3.95 -5.99
N LEU A 84 7.74 2.92 -5.55
CA LEU A 84 7.03 1.98 -6.42
C LEU A 84 5.54 2.31 -6.40
N PHE A 85 4.99 2.72 -7.54
CA PHE A 85 3.57 3.03 -7.70
C PHE A 85 2.88 1.91 -8.47
N ARG A 86 2.09 1.10 -7.78
CA ARG A 86 1.33 0.00 -8.38
C ARG A 86 -0.13 0.40 -8.51
N THR A 87 -0.73 0.25 -9.68
CA THR A 87 -2.13 0.65 -9.92
C THR A 87 -2.91 -0.43 -10.64
N TYR A 88 -4.16 -0.64 -10.24
CA TYR A 88 -5.13 -1.45 -10.98
C TYR A 88 -5.90 -0.63 -12.04
N ARG A 89 -5.60 0.66 -12.20
CA ARG A 89 -6.22 1.51 -13.22
C ARG A 89 -5.52 1.27 -14.56
N GLY A 90 -6.32 1.09 -15.62
CA GLY A 90 -5.79 0.87 -16.98
C GLY A 90 -4.99 2.05 -17.54
N ALA A 91 -5.28 3.28 -17.11
CA ALA A 91 -4.46 4.46 -17.38
C ALA A 91 -3.60 4.76 -16.16
N ALA A 92 -2.29 4.51 -16.28
CA ALA A 92 -1.32 4.80 -15.24
C ALA A 92 -1.35 6.31 -14.89
N PRO A 93 -1.55 6.69 -13.62
CA PRO A 93 -1.54 8.08 -13.24
C PRO A 93 -0.11 8.64 -13.30
N LYS A 94 0.02 9.96 -13.44
CA LYS A 94 1.31 10.65 -13.61
C LYS A 94 2.08 10.74 -12.28
N ALA A 95 2.65 9.65 -11.81
CA ALA A 95 3.57 9.59 -10.67
C ALA A 95 5.02 9.85 -11.11
N ALA A 96 5.33 11.07 -11.57
CA ALA A 96 6.62 11.40 -12.15
C ALA A 96 7.80 11.08 -11.20
N GLY A 97 8.79 10.33 -11.69
CA GLY A 97 9.96 9.89 -10.92
C GLY A 97 9.78 8.58 -10.15
N ALA A 98 8.55 8.08 -10.00
CA ALA A 98 8.29 6.76 -9.43
C ALA A 98 8.39 5.66 -10.52
N VAL A 99 8.73 4.44 -10.10
CA VAL A 99 8.56 3.25 -10.94
C VAL A 99 7.08 2.89 -10.93
N VAL A 100 6.45 2.83 -12.09
CA VAL A 100 5.00 2.57 -12.21
C VAL A 100 4.74 1.17 -12.75
N ASP A 101 3.94 0.41 -12.02
CA ASP A 101 3.48 -0.92 -12.41
C ASP A 101 1.95 -0.92 -12.58
N VAL A 102 1.48 -1.35 -13.75
CA VAL A 102 0.06 -1.57 -14.00
C VAL A 102 -0.27 -3.02 -13.69
N LEU A 103 -1.25 -3.22 -12.82
CA LEU A 103 -1.68 -4.51 -12.32
C LEU A 103 -3.01 -4.93 -12.94
N SER A 104 -3.24 -6.24 -12.97
CA SER A 104 -4.55 -6.84 -13.22
C SER A 104 -4.97 -7.65 -12.01
N ALA A 105 -6.25 -7.57 -11.64
CA ALA A 105 -6.81 -8.41 -10.59
C ALA A 105 -7.51 -9.61 -11.25
N ASP A 106 -6.87 -10.78 -11.18
CA ASP A 106 -7.42 -12.07 -11.65
C ASP A 106 -7.54 -13.04 -10.47
N PRO A 107 -8.73 -13.63 -10.19
CA PRO A 107 -8.92 -14.62 -9.13
C PRO A 107 -7.87 -15.73 -9.10
N LYS A 108 -7.35 -16.15 -10.26
CA LYS A 108 -6.32 -17.19 -10.40
C LYS A 108 -4.96 -16.77 -9.84
N THR A 109 -4.75 -15.47 -9.62
CA THR A 109 -3.47 -14.89 -9.19
C THR A 109 -3.49 -14.40 -7.74
N TYR A 110 -4.55 -14.69 -6.98
CA TYR A 110 -4.73 -14.17 -5.61
C TYR A 110 -3.50 -14.33 -4.71
N GLY A 111 -2.92 -15.54 -4.65
CA GLY A 111 -1.73 -15.82 -3.84
C GLY A 111 -0.47 -15.12 -4.36
N ARG A 112 -0.39 -14.94 -5.68
CA ARG A 112 0.76 -14.34 -6.37
C ARG A 112 0.94 -12.84 -6.10
N HIS A 113 -0.11 -12.10 -5.74
CA HIS A 113 -0.01 -10.64 -5.48
C HIS A 113 1.03 -10.29 -4.41
N ILE A 114 1.16 -11.11 -3.36
CA ILE A 114 2.17 -10.91 -2.30
C ILE A 114 3.57 -11.27 -2.82
N TYR A 115 3.69 -12.38 -3.54
CA TYR A 115 4.95 -12.78 -4.15
C TYR A 115 5.50 -11.72 -5.11
N ASP A 116 4.67 -11.28 -6.07
CA ASP A 116 5.03 -10.26 -7.04
C ASP A 116 5.33 -8.92 -6.37
N LEU A 117 4.64 -8.58 -5.28
CA LEU A 117 4.98 -7.40 -4.46
C LEU A 117 6.39 -7.49 -3.91
N VAL A 118 6.73 -8.59 -3.25
CA VAL A 118 8.04 -8.73 -2.61
C VAL A 118 9.15 -8.67 -3.66
N GLN A 119 9.02 -9.42 -4.75
CA GLN A 119 10.01 -9.40 -5.83
C GLN A 119 10.20 -8.00 -6.40
N ARG A 120 9.10 -7.28 -6.67
CA ARG A 120 9.19 -5.95 -7.25
C ARG A 120 9.80 -4.91 -6.31
N VAL A 121 9.48 -4.98 -5.03
CA VAL A 121 10.07 -4.11 -4.01
C VAL A 121 11.58 -4.35 -3.92
N GLU A 122 12.03 -5.59 -4.05
CA GLU A 122 13.45 -5.94 -4.07
C GLU A 122 14.15 -5.41 -5.33
N GLU A 123 13.59 -5.67 -6.51
CA GLU A 123 14.11 -5.21 -7.80
C GLU A 123 14.28 -3.68 -7.86
N VAL A 124 13.25 -2.94 -7.46
CA VAL A 124 13.25 -1.46 -7.48
C VAL A 124 14.10 -0.90 -6.35
N GLY A 125 14.30 -1.66 -5.27
CA GLY A 125 14.84 -1.12 -4.04
C GLY A 125 13.88 -0.15 -3.35
N ALA A 126 12.57 -0.37 -3.48
CA ALA A 126 11.54 0.59 -3.05
C ALA A 126 11.54 0.82 -1.53
N GLU A 127 11.37 2.08 -1.15
CA GLU A 127 11.24 2.57 0.23
C GLU A 127 9.79 2.90 0.57
N VAL A 128 9.00 3.31 -0.43
CA VAL A 128 7.56 3.56 -0.30
C VAL A 128 6.83 2.89 -1.46
N VAL A 129 5.76 2.17 -1.15
CA VAL A 129 4.89 1.53 -2.13
C VAL A 129 3.51 2.16 -2.10
N PHE A 130 3.05 2.61 -3.25
CA PHE A 130 1.66 3.02 -3.46
C PHE A 130 0.89 1.89 -4.13
N TYR A 131 -0.32 1.62 -3.66
CA TYR A 131 -1.28 0.69 -4.24
C TYR A 131 -2.57 1.41 -4.53
N ASP A 132 -2.79 1.72 -5.80
CA ASP A 132 -3.97 2.45 -6.25
C ASP A 132 -5.03 1.54 -6.88
N GLY A 133 -6.29 1.81 -6.56
CA GLY A 133 -7.45 1.10 -7.08
C GLY A 133 -7.75 -0.19 -6.31
N ILE A 134 -7.63 -0.17 -4.97
CA ILE A 134 -7.89 -1.34 -4.12
C ILE A 134 -9.32 -1.91 -4.29
N GLU A 135 -10.26 -1.13 -4.83
CA GLU A 135 -11.58 -1.62 -5.25
C GLU A 135 -11.54 -2.75 -6.29
N ALA A 136 -10.51 -2.79 -7.15
CA ALA A 136 -10.37 -3.83 -8.17
C ALA A 136 -10.19 -5.22 -7.54
N GLU A 137 -9.46 -5.29 -6.43
CA GLU A 137 -9.28 -6.54 -5.68
C GLU A 137 -10.57 -6.96 -4.98
N ALA A 138 -11.31 -6.00 -4.42
CA ALA A 138 -12.61 -6.28 -3.81
C ALA A 138 -13.63 -6.78 -4.85
N PHE A 139 -13.56 -6.26 -6.08
CA PHE A 139 -14.38 -6.73 -7.19
C PHE A 139 -13.99 -8.15 -7.64
N ALA A 140 -12.69 -8.43 -7.78
CA ALA A 140 -12.20 -9.73 -8.25
C ALA A 140 -12.33 -10.85 -7.21
N TYR A 141 -12.04 -10.57 -5.93
CA TYR A 141 -11.89 -11.58 -4.88
C TYR A 141 -13.01 -11.55 -3.81
N GLY A 142 -13.83 -10.50 -3.83
CA GLY A 142 -14.76 -10.18 -2.75
C GLY A 142 -14.11 -9.40 -1.62
N THR A 143 -14.91 -8.59 -0.93
CA THR A 143 -14.46 -7.67 0.14
C THR A 143 -13.63 -8.34 1.23
N PRO A 144 -14.01 -9.51 1.80
CA PRO A 144 -13.22 -10.12 2.88
C PRO A 144 -11.82 -10.55 2.43
N HIS A 145 -11.70 -11.16 1.25
CA HIS A 145 -10.41 -11.61 0.71
C HIS A 145 -9.51 -10.43 0.31
N ALA A 146 -10.09 -9.36 -0.24
CA ALA A 146 -9.36 -8.15 -0.56
C ALA A 146 -8.86 -7.42 0.69
N ALA A 147 -9.68 -7.34 1.75
CA ALA A 147 -9.25 -6.78 3.03
C ALA A 147 -8.10 -7.59 3.64
N SER A 148 -8.21 -8.93 3.65
CA SER A 148 -7.14 -9.84 4.11
C SER A 148 -5.85 -9.67 3.31
N LEU A 149 -5.96 -9.60 1.97
CA LEU A 149 -4.81 -9.41 1.09
C LEU A 149 -4.12 -8.06 1.34
N ASN A 150 -4.89 -6.97 1.47
CA ASN A 150 -4.33 -5.65 1.76
C ASN A 150 -3.70 -5.57 3.15
N ALA A 151 -4.29 -6.22 4.16
CA ALA A 151 -3.67 -6.34 5.48
C ALA A 151 -2.34 -7.10 5.41
N LYS A 152 -2.26 -8.19 4.64
CA LYS A 152 -1.00 -8.92 4.39
C LYS A 152 0.04 -8.04 3.70
N LYS A 153 -0.33 -7.24 2.68
CA LYS A 153 0.59 -6.28 2.04
C LYS A 153 1.16 -5.31 3.06
N LEU A 154 0.31 -4.69 3.89
CA LEU A 154 0.75 -3.75 4.92
C LEU A 154 1.71 -4.42 5.91
N ALA A 155 1.40 -5.64 6.37
CA ALA A 155 2.23 -6.38 7.31
C ALA A 155 3.60 -6.75 6.72
N VAL A 156 3.64 -7.25 5.48
CA VAL A 156 4.87 -7.66 4.79
C VAL A 156 5.79 -6.46 4.55
N LEU A 157 5.24 -5.32 4.13
CA LEU A 157 6.00 -4.09 3.90
C LEU A 157 6.50 -3.47 5.22
N SER A 158 5.64 -3.42 6.23
CA SER A 158 5.98 -2.90 7.56
C SER A 158 7.14 -3.68 8.21
N LYS A 159 7.12 -5.02 8.12
CA LYS A 159 8.19 -5.90 8.60
C LYS A 159 9.54 -5.59 7.94
N ALA A 160 9.53 -5.20 6.67
CA ALA A 160 10.73 -4.82 5.92
C ALA A 160 11.13 -3.34 6.09
N GLY A 161 10.36 -2.54 6.84
CA GLY A 161 10.58 -1.10 6.99
C GLY A 161 10.21 -0.28 5.76
N VAL A 162 9.39 -0.83 4.86
CA VAL A 162 8.89 -0.16 3.66
C VAL A 162 7.53 0.48 3.98
N ALA A 163 7.36 1.77 3.66
CA ALA A 163 6.10 2.45 3.90
C ALA A 163 5.09 2.13 2.81
N ALA A 164 3.81 2.19 3.15
CA ALA A 164 2.73 1.78 2.25
C ALA A 164 1.62 2.83 2.20
N VAL A 165 1.16 3.17 1.00
CA VAL A 165 -0.02 4.01 0.80
C VAL A 165 -1.02 3.24 -0.05
N LEU A 166 -2.18 2.93 0.51
CA LEU A 166 -3.29 2.34 -0.24
C LEU A 166 -4.21 3.46 -0.72
N SER A 167 -4.71 3.40 -1.94
CA SER A 167 -5.70 4.35 -2.45
C SER A 167 -6.85 3.69 -3.21
N GLY A 168 -8.03 4.31 -3.11
CA GLY A 168 -9.21 3.82 -3.80
C GLY A 168 -10.46 4.66 -3.60
N ALA A 169 -11.58 4.14 -4.08
CA ALA A 169 -12.87 4.81 -3.93
C ALA A 169 -13.41 4.75 -2.50
N ARG A 170 -13.16 3.63 -1.79
CA ARG A 170 -13.73 3.33 -0.46
C ARG A 170 -12.66 2.75 0.46
N SER A 171 -12.88 2.85 1.76
CA SER A 171 -11.94 2.38 2.79
C SER A 171 -11.84 0.85 2.87
N LEU A 172 -12.92 0.13 2.52
CA LEU A 172 -13.00 -1.34 2.61
C LEU A 172 -12.66 -1.90 4.02
N GLY A 173 -12.82 -1.09 5.07
CA GLY A 173 -12.51 -1.47 6.44
C GLY A 173 -11.02 -1.36 6.81
N LEU A 174 -10.17 -0.81 5.93
CA LEU A 174 -8.72 -0.72 6.15
C LEU A 174 -8.30 0.52 6.95
N ALA A 175 -9.22 1.45 7.24
CA ALA A 175 -8.89 2.68 7.94
C ALA A 175 -8.30 2.46 9.35
N SER A 176 -8.66 1.37 10.03
CA SER A 176 -8.10 0.99 11.33
C SER A 176 -6.79 0.19 11.24
N ALA A 177 -6.39 -0.22 10.02
CA ALA A 177 -5.19 -1.01 9.77
C ALA A 177 -4.00 -0.14 9.31
N VAL A 178 -4.20 1.17 9.15
CA VAL A 178 -3.19 2.13 8.74
C VAL A 178 -2.98 3.21 9.81
N ASP A 179 -1.82 3.85 9.80
CA ASP A 179 -1.49 4.93 10.74
C ASP A 179 -2.28 6.20 10.43
N VAL A 180 -2.57 6.45 9.15
CA VAL A 180 -3.20 7.67 8.65
C VAL A 180 -4.29 7.33 7.64
N ALA A 181 -5.50 7.88 7.83
CA ALA A 181 -6.55 7.84 6.82
C ALA A 181 -6.79 9.25 6.26
N ALA A 182 -6.77 9.37 4.93
CA ALA A 182 -7.03 10.60 4.19
C ALA A 182 -8.32 10.43 3.38
N LYS A 183 -9.29 11.32 3.58
CA LYS A 183 -10.54 11.35 2.82
C LYS A 183 -10.58 12.60 1.95
N ALA A 184 -10.43 12.42 0.64
CA ALA A 184 -10.58 13.47 -0.36
C ALA A 184 -12.06 13.61 -0.77
N SER A 185 -12.58 14.83 -0.73
CA SER A 185 -13.92 15.16 -1.19
C SER A 185 -14.05 16.65 -1.47
N GLY A 186 -14.59 17.01 -2.64
CA GLY A 186 -15.01 18.38 -2.94
C GLY A 186 -13.85 19.38 -2.95
N GLY A 187 -12.68 18.96 -3.47
CA GLY A 187 -11.48 19.79 -3.49
C GLY A 187 -10.84 20.01 -2.12
N SER A 188 -11.16 19.19 -1.12
CA SER A 188 -10.52 19.18 0.20
C SER A 188 -10.11 17.76 0.56
N VAL A 189 -9.11 17.63 1.44
CA VAL A 189 -8.71 16.36 2.04
C VAL A 189 -8.65 16.49 3.55
N ALA A 190 -9.32 15.57 4.24
CA ALA A 190 -9.23 15.43 5.69
C ALA A 190 -8.31 14.26 6.03
N PHE A 191 -7.18 14.55 6.67
CA PHE A 191 -6.28 13.55 7.25
C PHE A 191 -6.69 13.27 8.70
N SER A 192 -6.66 12.01 9.08
CA SER A 192 -7.04 11.53 10.40
C SER A 192 -6.05 10.47 10.88
N ARG A 193 -5.69 10.55 12.17
CA ARG A 193 -4.83 9.60 12.87
C ARG A 193 -5.43 9.33 14.25
N PRO A 194 -5.27 8.11 14.81
CA PRO A 194 -5.67 7.83 16.19
C PRO A 194 -5.00 8.81 17.16
N TYR A 195 -5.79 9.42 18.05
CA TYR A 195 -5.34 10.36 19.09
C TYR A 195 -4.84 11.74 18.59
N PHE A 196 -4.99 12.07 17.31
CA PHE A 196 -4.68 13.40 16.77
C PHE A 196 -5.95 14.13 16.33
N GLN A 197 -5.94 15.46 16.40
CA GLN A 197 -6.97 16.27 15.73
C GLN A 197 -6.89 16.04 14.22
N PRO A 198 -8.02 15.95 13.50
CA PRO A 198 -8.00 15.85 12.05
C PRO A 198 -7.33 17.08 11.41
N LEU A 199 -6.48 16.86 10.42
CA LEU A 199 -5.87 17.92 9.63
C LEU A 199 -6.68 18.09 8.34
N LEU A 200 -7.32 19.25 8.18
CA LEU A 200 -8.06 19.60 6.97
C LEU A 200 -7.18 20.44 6.05
N CYS A 201 -7.06 20.03 4.79
CA CYS A 201 -6.27 20.71 3.78
C CYS A 201 -7.10 20.93 2.52
N LYS A 202 -6.79 21.99 1.78
CA LYS A 202 -7.38 22.27 0.47
C LYS A 202 -6.61 21.51 -0.60
N LEU A 203 -7.29 20.81 -1.49
CA LEU A 203 -6.65 20.07 -2.58
C LEU A 203 -6.46 21.00 -3.79
N GLU A 204 -5.32 21.68 -3.84
CA GLU A 204 -4.94 22.53 -4.98
C GLU A 204 -3.98 21.77 -5.91
N GLY A 205 -4.55 21.05 -6.88
CA GLY A 205 -3.79 20.22 -7.80
C GLY A 205 -3.43 18.85 -7.19
N PRO A 206 -2.22 18.30 -7.46
CA PRO A 206 -1.88 16.93 -7.08
C PRO A 206 -1.45 16.79 -5.60
N LEU A 207 -1.15 17.89 -4.91
CA LEU A 207 -0.79 17.91 -3.49
C LEU A 207 -1.71 18.87 -2.72
N PRO A 208 -1.97 18.60 -1.43
CA PRO A 208 -2.80 19.47 -0.62
C PRO A 208 -2.01 20.66 -0.07
N GLN A 209 -2.74 21.74 0.24
CA GLN A 209 -2.26 22.88 1.00
C GLN A 209 -2.91 22.88 2.40
N CYS A 210 -2.03 22.81 3.40
CA CYS A 210 -2.30 22.81 4.82
C CYS A 210 -1.51 24.01 5.40
#